data_AF-A0A815F3G6-F1
#
_entry.id   AF-A0A815F3G6-F1
#
_cell.length_a   1.000
_cell.length_b   1.000
_cell.length_c   1.000
_cell.angle_alpha   90.00
_cell.angle_beta   90.00
_cell.angle_gamma   90.00
#
_symmetry.space_group_name_H-M   'P 1'
#
loop_
_entity.id
_entity.type
_entity.pdbx_description
1 polymer ?
#
loop_
_entity_poly.entity_id
_entity_poly.type
_entity_poly.pdbx_seq_one_letter_code
_entity_poly.pdbx_strand_id
1 'polypeptide(L)'
;MKNIGLYLILINLSLLFVLSGSSYLPQWSSLDTRPLPSWYDQSKVGIFIHWGVFSVPSIHSEAWMWWAWKGDNPNPDTVVFMNKNYPPDWTYADFASQFHAEFYDPNEWADIFAASGAKYVVLTSKVSYF
;
A
#
# COMPACT_ATOMS: atom_id res chain seq x y z
N MET A 1 -43.97 6.15 36.75
CA MET A 1 -43.85 5.43 35.46
C MET A 1 -43.44 6.43 34.39
N LYS A 2 -42.14 6.71 34.25
CA LYS A 2 -41.62 7.70 33.28
C LYS A 2 -40.60 7.00 32.38
N ASN A 3 -40.75 7.23 31.08
CA ASN A 3 -39.72 7.16 30.04
C ASN A 3 -39.32 5.83 29.39
N ILE A 4 -39.87 4.67 29.74
CA ILE A 4 -39.54 3.39 29.05
C ILE A 4 -39.88 3.43 27.56
N GLY A 5 -41.01 4.04 27.17
CA GLY A 5 -41.39 4.19 25.76
C GLY A 5 -40.46 5.11 24.96
N LEU A 6 -39.85 6.11 25.60
CA LEU A 6 -38.92 7.04 24.94
C LEU A 6 -37.58 6.36 24.62
N TYR A 7 -37.09 5.50 25.52
CA TYR A 7 -35.89 4.70 25.27
C TYR A 7 -36.07 3.69 24.13
N LEU A 8 -37.25 3.05 24.04
CA LEU A 8 -37.56 2.12 22.94
C LEU A 8 -37.61 2.83 21.58
N ILE A 9 -38.15 4.06 21.52
CA ILE A 9 -38.16 4.87 20.30
C ILE A 9 -36.75 5.31 19.91
N LEU A 10 -35.93 5.74 20.88
CA LEU A 10 -34.54 6.14 20.65
C LEU A 10 -33.64 4.96 20.19
N ILE A 11 -33.88 3.75 20.69
CA ILE A 11 -33.19 2.53 20.25
C ILE A 11 -33.59 2.17 18.80
N ASN A 12 -34.87 2.26 18.45
CA ASN A 12 -35.32 2.01 17.07
C ASN A 12 -34.80 3.06 16.08
N LEU A 13 -34.69 4.32 16.50
CA LEU A 13 -34.17 5.42 15.66
C LEU A 13 -32.67 5.29 15.41
N SER A 14 -31.91 4.77 16.38
CA SER A 14 -30.47 4.50 16.21
C SER A 14 -30.20 3.26 15.34
N LEU A 15 -31.07 2.24 15.38
CA LEU A 15 -31.00 1.08 14.47
C LEU A 15 -31.27 1.44 13.00
N LEU A 16 -32.14 2.42 12.72
CA LEU A 16 -32.41 2.90 11.35
C LEU A 16 -31.23 3.64 10.72
N PHE A 17 -30.35 4.25 11.52
CA PHE A 17 -29.18 4.98 11.03
C PHE A 17 -28.03 4.05 10.60
N VAL A 18 -28.00 2.82 11.10
CA VAL A 18 -26.92 1.84 10.83
C VAL A 18 -27.05 1.16 9.45
N LEU A 19 -28.20 1.29 8.78
CA LEU A 19 -28.50 0.58 7.53
C LEU A 19 -28.33 1.40 6.24
N SER A 20 -27.87 2.65 6.29
CA SER A 20 -27.62 3.47 5.09
C SER A 20 -26.25 3.21 4.46
N GLY A 21 -25.93 1.95 4.18
CA GLY A 21 -24.86 1.62 3.24
C GLY A 21 -25.36 1.82 1.82
N SER A 22 -25.04 2.95 1.18
CA SER A 22 -25.33 3.13 -0.25
C SER A 22 -24.57 2.06 -1.04
N SER A 23 -25.29 1.13 -1.65
CA SER A 23 -24.71 0.11 -2.51
C SER A 23 -24.43 0.72 -3.88
N TYR A 24 -23.15 0.89 -4.22
CA TYR A 24 -22.75 1.33 -5.56
C TYR A 24 -23.03 0.23 -6.59
N LEU A 25 -23.59 0.62 -7.73
CA LEU A 25 -23.73 -0.27 -8.89
C LEU A 25 -22.45 -0.25 -9.72
N PRO A 26 -22.11 -1.34 -10.45
CA PRO A 26 -20.91 -1.42 -11.29
C PRO A 26 -21.08 -0.64 -12.61
N GLN A 27 -21.48 0.64 -12.52
CA GLN A 27 -21.68 1.56 -13.64
C GLN A 27 -21.05 2.92 -13.30
N TRP A 28 -20.44 3.59 -14.27
CA TRP A 28 -19.74 4.86 -14.07
C TRP A 28 -20.61 5.93 -13.42
N SER A 29 -21.84 6.08 -13.91
CA SER A 29 -22.84 7.00 -13.36
C SER A 29 -23.13 6.80 -11.86
N SER A 30 -22.96 5.58 -11.33
CA SER A 30 -23.11 5.29 -9.91
C SER A 30 -21.80 5.44 -9.14
N LEU A 31 -20.65 5.15 -9.74
CA LEU A 31 -19.35 5.21 -9.07
C LEU A 31 -18.86 6.66 -8.92
N ASP A 32 -19.21 7.53 -9.86
CA ASP A 32 -18.82 8.94 -9.89
C ASP A 32 -19.58 9.79 -8.84
N THR A 33 -20.67 9.27 -8.28
CA THR A 33 -21.38 9.94 -7.17
C THR A 33 -20.69 9.76 -5.83
N ARG A 34 -19.65 8.91 -5.75
CA ARG A 34 -18.94 8.62 -4.51
C ARG A 34 -18.17 9.85 -4.02
N PRO A 35 -18.53 10.44 -2.88
CA PRO A 35 -17.81 11.59 -2.37
C PRO A 35 -16.40 11.18 -1.91
N LEU A 36 -15.47 12.13 -1.98
CA LEU A 36 -14.16 11.95 -1.38
C LEU A 36 -14.33 11.79 0.14
N PRO A 37 -13.77 10.73 0.76
CA PRO A 37 -13.83 10.58 2.21
C PRO A 37 -13.20 11.77 2.92
N SER A 38 -13.89 12.31 3.92
CA SER A 38 -13.45 13.50 4.65
C SER A 38 -12.08 13.32 5.31
N TRP A 39 -11.78 12.12 5.82
CA TRP A 39 -10.49 11.82 6.44
C TRP A 39 -9.32 11.99 5.46
N TYR A 40 -9.51 11.62 4.18
CA TYR A 40 -8.45 11.71 3.17
C TYR A 40 -8.19 13.16 2.78
N ASP A 41 -9.27 13.94 2.60
CA ASP A 41 -9.13 15.36 2.35
C ASP A 41 -8.47 16.08 3.54
N GLN A 42 -8.81 15.75 4.78
CA GLN A 42 -8.21 16.36 5.97
C GLN A 42 -6.76 15.95 6.22
N SER A 43 -6.34 14.78 5.72
CA SER A 43 -5.03 14.19 6.00
C SER A 43 -3.87 14.98 5.42
N LYS A 44 -4.02 15.52 4.19
CA LYS A 44 -3.07 16.34 3.40
C LYS A 44 -1.69 15.73 3.11
N VAL A 45 -1.13 14.94 4.01
CA VAL A 45 0.19 14.30 3.90
C VAL A 45 0.08 12.83 4.24
N GLY A 46 0.66 11.98 3.40
CA GLY A 46 0.83 10.56 3.63
C GLY A 46 2.16 10.05 3.10
N ILE A 47 2.53 8.83 3.50
CA ILE A 47 3.79 8.18 3.12
C ILE A 47 3.46 7.03 2.18
N PHE A 48 4.20 6.93 1.09
CA PHE A 48 4.14 5.78 0.19
C PHE A 48 5.48 5.04 0.22
N ILE A 49 5.41 3.74 0.50
CA ILE A 49 6.57 2.88 0.71
C ILE A 49 6.68 1.91 -0.45
N HIS A 50 7.77 2.02 -1.19
CA HIS A 50 8.18 1.04 -2.18
C HIS A 50 9.23 0.11 -1.60
N TRP A 51 8.74 -1.05 -1.14
CA TRP A 51 9.59 -2.06 -0.53
C TRP A 51 9.11 -3.44 -0.96
N GLY A 52 10.04 -4.25 -1.43
CA GLY A 52 9.76 -5.60 -1.89
C GLY A 52 11.02 -6.31 -2.37
N VAL A 53 10.83 -7.36 -3.16
CA VAL A 53 11.92 -8.23 -3.64
C VAL A 53 12.98 -7.45 -4.44
N PHE A 54 12.59 -6.40 -5.15
CA PHE A 54 13.51 -5.51 -5.87
C PHE A 54 14.44 -4.71 -4.96
N SER A 55 14.11 -4.57 -3.68
CA SER A 55 14.96 -3.89 -2.69
C SER A 55 16.15 -4.76 -2.26
N VAL A 56 16.10 -6.08 -2.47
CA VAL A 56 17.18 -7.02 -2.10
C VAL A 56 18.54 -6.63 -2.72
N PRO A 57 18.67 -6.48 -4.06
CA PRO A 57 19.95 -6.09 -4.66
C PRO A 57 20.37 -4.64 -4.37
N SER A 58 19.47 -3.79 -3.85
CA SER A 58 19.77 -2.42 -3.41
C SER A 58 20.56 -1.57 -4.43
N ILE A 59 20.28 -1.74 -5.73
CA ILE A 59 20.92 -0.99 -6.82
C ILE A 59 19.84 -0.33 -7.69
N HIS A 60 20.12 0.75 -8.42
CA HIS A 60 19.15 1.42 -9.32
C HIS A 60 17.79 1.77 -8.65
N SER A 61 16.82 2.24 -9.44
CA SER A 61 15.50 2.65 -8.91
C SER A 61 14.53 1.48 -8.80
N GLU A 62 13.72 1.49 -7.73
CA GLU A 62 12.72 0.51 -7.28
C GLU A 62 12.16 -0.44 -8.35
N ALA A 63 11.05 -0.07 -9.00
CA ALA A 63 10.35 -0.88 -9.99
C ALA A 63 11.14 -1.09 -11.29
N TRP A 64 12.14 -0.24 -11.52
CA TRP A 64 12.91 -0.22 -12.74
C TRP A 64 14.15 -1.10 -12.66
N MET A 65 14.46 -1.69 -11.50
CA MET A 65 15.51 -2.70 -11.35
C MET A 65 15.49 -3.73 -12.47
N TRP A 66 14.31 -4.30 -12.72
CA TRP A 66 14.13 -5.32 -13.74
C TRP A 66 14.43 -4.78 -15.13
N TRP A 67 13.94 -3.59 -15.47
CA TRP A 67 14.20 -2.95 -16.76
C TRP A 67 15.69 -2.57 -16.92
N ALA A 68 16.33 -2.13 -15.85
CA ALA A 68 17.75 -1.80 -15.82
C ALA A 68 18.64 -3.05 -15.96
N TRP A 69 18.15 -4.24 -15.60
CA TRP A 69 18.91 -5.48 -15.72
C TRP A 69 18.59 -6.30 -16.98
N LYS A 70 17.30 -6.51 -17.27
CA LYS A 70 16.76 -7.42 -18.29
C LYS A 70 15.80 -6.75 -19.28
N GLY A 71 15.59 -5.44 -19.17
CA GLY A 71 14.74 -4.69 -20.09
C GLY A 71 15.36 -4.51 -21.48
N ASP A 72 14.65 -3.79 -22.35
CA ASP A 72 15.07 -3.57 -23.74
C ASP A 72 16.39 -2.80 -23.88
N ASN A 73 16.69 -1.93 -22.91
CA ASN A 73 17.94 -1.18 -22.84
C ASN A 73 18.53 -1.27 -21.42
N PRO A 74 19.21 -2.38 -21.08
CA PRO A 74 19.72 -2.59 -19.75
C PRO A 74 20.86 -1.62 -19.45
N ASN A 75 20.91 -1.15 -18.21
CA ASN A 75 21.97 -0.28 -17.73
C ASN A 75 23.24 -1.12 -17.48
N PRO A 76 24.38 -0.76 -18.09
CA PRO A 76 25.64 -1.52 -17.96
C PRO A 76 26.08 -1.73 -16.51
N ASP A 77 25.91 -0.73 -15.65
CA ASP A 77 26.33 -0.80 -14.25
C ASP A 77 25.47 -1.80 -13.47
N THR A 78 24.17 -1.87 -13.77
CA THR A 78 23.27 -2.90 -13.19
C THR A 78 23.74 -4.29 -13.58
N VAL A 79 24.03 -4.50 -14.87
CA VAL A 79 24.43 -5.82 -15.39
C VAL A 79 25.76 -6.26 -14.80
N VAL A 80 26.75 -5.36 -14.72
CA VAL A 80 28.05 -5.64 -14.10
C VAL A 80 27.90 -5.97 -12.61
N PHE A 81 27.10 -5.20 -11.89
CA PHE A 81 26.81 -5.49 -10.48
C PHE A 81 26.14 -6.85 -10.31
N MET A 82 25.14 -7.16 -11.14
CA MET A 82 24.41 -8.42 -11.08
C MET A 82 25.33 -9.61 -11.35
N ASN A 83 26.14 -9.55 -12.40
CA ASN A 83 27.09 -10.63 -12.75
C ASN A 83 28.19 -10.82 -11.71
N LYS A 84 28.55 -9.77 -10.96
CA LYS A 84 29.57 -9.84 -9.92
C LYS A 84 29.04 -10.45 -8.61
N ASN A 85 27.80 -10.16 -8.26
CA ASN A 85 27.23 -10.52 -6.95
C ASN A 85 26.32 -11.75 -6.98
N TYR A 86 25.81 -12.15 -8.15
CA TYR A 86 24.87 -13.26 -8.29
C TYR A 86 25.38 -14.32 -9.30
N PRO A 87 24.97 -15.60 -9.13
CA PRO A 87 25.30 -16.68 -10.07
C PRO A 87 24.82 -16.42 -11.52
N PRO A 88 25.46 -17.04 -12.52
CA PRO A 88 25.17 -16.79 -13.94
C PRO A 88 23.73 -17.13 -14.40
N ASP A 89 22.99 -17.95 -13.65
CA ASP A 89 21.60 -18.32 -13.94
C ASP A 89 20.58 -17.70 -12.98
N TRP A 90 20.99 -16.66 -12.23
CA TRP A 90 20.11 -15.99 -11.28
C TRP A 90 18.90 -15.36 -11.99
N THR A 91 17.71 -15.61 -11.45
CA THR A 91 16.45 -15.06 -11.93
C THR A 91 15.88 -14.04 -10.94
N TYR A 92 14.92 -13.23 -11.38
CA TYR A 92 14.25 -12.29 -10.48
C TYR A 92 13.47 -12.99 -9.36
N ALA A 93 12.94 -14.19 -9.62
CA ALA A 93 12.21 -14.98 -8.63
C ALA A 93 13.13 -15.47 -7.49
N ASP A 94 14.40 -15.71 -7.78
CA ASP A 94 15.37 -16.20 -6.78
C ASP A 94 15.61 -15.19 -5.66
N PHE A 95 15.46 -13.89 -5.94
CA PHE A 95 15.51 -12.84 -4.92
C PHE A 95 14.41 -12.96 -3.86
N ALA A 96 13.27 -13.59 -4.17
CA ALA A 96 12.20 -13.77 -3.20
C ALA A 96 12.67 -14.60 -1.99
N SER A 97 13.58 -15.56 -2.23
CA SER A 97 14.17 -16.36 -1.17
C SER A 97 15.09 -15.56 -0.23
N GLN A 98 15.63 -14.43 -0.69
CA GLN A 98 16.54 -13.57 0.08
C GLN A 98 15.81 -12.40 0.77
N PHE A 99 14.53 -12.18 0.46
CA PHE A 99 13.75 -11.10 1.07
C PHE A 99 13.24 -11.53 2.45
N HIS A 100 14.14 -11.50 3.44
CA HIS A 100 13.87 -11.97 4.80
C HIS A 100 13.28 -10.90 5.72
N ALA A 101 13.48 -9.60 5.40
CA ALA A 101 13.05 -8.49 6.24
C ALA A 101 13.51 -8.61 7.71
N GLU A 102 14.76 -9.06 7.93
CA GLU A 102 15.26 -9.46 9.27
C GLU A 102 15.20 -8.35 10.33
N PHE A 103 15.33 -7.09 9.90
CA PHE A 103 15.30 -5.91 10.77
C PHE A 103 14.01 -5.10 10.64
N TYR A 104 12.95 -5.70 10.08
CA TYR A 104 11.68 -5.01 9.94
C TYR A 104 10.90 -5.03 11.25
N ASP A 105 10.77 -3.85 11.88
CA ASP A 105 9.83 -3.62 12.97
C ASP A 105 8.68 -2.70 12.50
N PRO A 106 7.45 -3.23 12.33
CA PRO A 106 6.31 -2.43 11.90
C PRO A 106 5.89 -1.37 12.93
N ASN A 107 6.16 -1.58 14.23
CA ASN A 107 5.84 -0.60 15.26
C ASN A 107 6.80 0.59 15.20
N GLU A 108 8.10 0.32 15.05
CA GLU A 108 9.11 1.38 14.87
C GLU A 108 8.78 2.24 13.65
N TRP A 109 8.40 1.60 12.54
CA TRP A 109 7.96 2.31 11.34
C TRP A 109 6.72 3.15 11.59
N ALA A 110 5.69 2.59 12.24
CA ALA A 110 4.47 3.33 12.58
C ALA A 110 4.76 4.55 13.47
N ASP A 111 5.64 4.40 14.46
CA ASP A 111 6.04 5.48 15.36
C ASP A 111 6.75 6.61 14.59
N ILE A 112 7.69 6.27 13.70
CA ILE A 112 8.39 7.24 12.83
C ILE A 112 7.40 7.94 11.89
N PHE A 113 6.48 7.20 11.28
CA PHE A 113 5.49 7.76 10.36
C PHE A 113 4.53 8.70 11.08
N ALA A 114 4.06 8.32 12.28
CA ALA A 114 3.24 9.18 13.12
C ALA A 114 3.99 10.45 13.53
N ALA A 115 5.27 10.32 13.91
CA ALA A 115 6.12 11.45 14.29
C ALA A 115 6.37 12.42 13.13
N SER A 116 6.41 11.94 11.88
CA SER A 116 6.52 12.80 10.68
C SER A 116 5.27 13.63 10.40
N GLY A 117 4.15 13.35 11.08
CA GLY A 117 2.87 14.01 10.88
C GLY A 117 2.01 13.42 9.76
N ALA A 118 2.47 12.37 9.10
CA ALA A 118 1.70 11.65 8.09
C ALA A 118 0.41 11.07 8.69
N LYS A 119 -0.67 11.12 7.92
CA LYS A 119 -2.00 10.69 8.36
C LYS A 119 -2.47 9.40 7.69
N TYR A 120 -1.77 8.96 6.65
CA TYR A 120 -1.95 7.66 6.03
C TYR A 120 -0.63 7.14 5.48
N VAL A 121 -0.53 5.81 5.41
CA VAL A 121 0.62 5.10 4.86
C VAL A 121 0.10 4.10 3.84
N VAL A 122 0.75 4.05 2.68
CA VAL A 122 0.48 3.05 1.64
C VAL A 122 1.74 2.22 1.46
N LEU A 123 1.58 0.91 1.40
CA LEU A 123 2.64 -0.02 1.02
C LEU A 123 2.39 -0.48 -0.40
N THR A 124 3.44 -0.59 -1.22
CA THR A 124 3.31 -1.22 -2.53
C THR A 124 2.95 -2.70 -2.37
N SER A 125 1.72 -3.06 -2.72
CA SER A 125 1.25 -4.45 -2.63
C SER A 125 1.80 -5.34 -3.74
N LYS A 126 2.01 -4.76 -4.93
CA LYS A 126 2.63 -5.41 -6.08
C LYS A 126 3.26 -4.37 -6.98
N VAL A 127 4.52 -4.59 -7.35
CA VAL A 127 5.17 -3.88 -8.45
C VAL A 127 5.08 -4.74 -9.71
N SER A 128 4.72 -4.14 -10.84
CA SER A 128 4.65 -4.84 -12.12
C SER A 128 6.04 -5.16 -12.64
N TYR A 129 6.26 -6.43 -12.96
CA TYR A 129 7.45 -6.94 -13.62
C TYR A 129 7.13 -7.60 -14.97
N PHE A 130 6.01 -7.24 -15.61
CA PHE A 130 5.56 -7.81 -16.88
C PHE A 130 4.64 -6.80 -17.58
#